data_AF-A0A357T7L6-F1
#
_entry.id   AF-A0A357T7L6-F1
#
_cell.length_a   1.000
_cell.length_b   1.000
_cell.length_c   1.000
_cell.angle_alpha   90.00
_cell.angle_beta   90.00
_cell.angle_gamma   90.00
#
_symmetry.space_group_name_H-M   'P 1'
#
loop_
_entity.id
_entity.type
_entity.pdbx_description
1 polymer ?
#
loop_
_entity_poly.entity_id
_entity_poly.type
_entity_poly.pdbx_seq_one_letter_code
_entity_poly.pdbx_strand_id
1 'polypeptide(L)' 'MEVFLEAAANVGFPMVISIYLLTRIEGKMENLTMSINKLSSALEKSS' A
#
# COMPACT_ATOMS: atom_id res chain seq x y z
N MET A 1 21.52 4.59 -27.31
CA MET A 1 20.13 4.90 -26.92
C MET A 1 19.39 3.63 -26.48
N GLU A 2 19.56 2.50 -27.18
CA GLU A 2 18.94 1.20 -26.83
C GLU A 2 19.27 0.71 -25.42
N VAL A 3 20.53 0.75 -24.98
CA VAL A 3 20.95 0.33 -23.62
C VAL A 3 20.25 1.12 -22.52
N PHE A 4 19.99 2.41 -22.73
CA PHE A 4 19.27 3.25 -21.76
C PHE A 4 17.80 2.88 -21.68
N LEU A 5 17.17 2.52 -22.81
CA LEU A 5 15.80 2.02 -22.85
C LEU A 5 15.68 0.66 -22.16
N GLU A 6 16.64 -0.22 -22.36
CA GLU A 6 16.67 -1.55 -21.73
C GLU A 6 16.88 -1.47 -20.21
N ALA A 7 17.76 -0.57 -19.76
CA ALA A 7 17.92 -0.26 -18.34
C ALA A 7 16.66 0.38 -17.74
N ALA A 8 16.01 1.29 -18.46
CA ALA A 8 14.74 1.88 -18.04
C ALA A 8 13.61 0.84 -17.97
N ALA A 9 13.59 -0.15 -18.87
CA ALA A 9 12.64 -1.27 -18.81
C ALA A 9 12.90 -2.19 -17.61
N ASN A 10 14.17 -2.56 -17.39
CA ASN A 10 14.59 -3.45 -16.30
C ASN A 10 14.44 -2.84 -14.91
N VAL A 11 14.57 -1.51 -14.77
CA VAL A 11 14.37 -0.79 -13.50
C VAL A 11 12.94 -0.27 -13.36
N GLY A 12 12.34 0.19 -14.46
CA GLY A 12 10.99 0.76 -14.49
C GLY A 12 9.91 -0.27 -14.15
N PHE A 13 10.02 -1.51 -14.62
CA PHE A 13 9.05 -2.54 -14.30
C PHE A 13 9.03 -2.88 -12.80
N PRO A 14 10.16 -3.25 -12.14
CA PRO A 14 10.18 -3.44 -10.70
C PRO A 14 9.73 -2.20 -9.92
N MET A 15 10.10 -1.00 -10.36
CA MET A 15 9.73 0.25 -9.69
C MET A 15 8.22 0.48 -9.67
N VAL A 16 7.54 0.31 -10.81
CA VAL A 16 6.07 0.44 -10.90
C VAL A 16 5.38 -0.60 -10.02
N ILE A 17 5.88 -1.84 -10.01
CA ILE A 17 5.35 -2.89 -9.14
C ILE A 17 5.55 -2.53 -7.67
N SER A 18 6.73 -2.04 -7.27
CA SER A 18 6.98 -1.59 -5.90
C SER A 18 6.05 -0.46 -5.50
N ILE A 19 5.86 0.57 -6.34
CA ILE A 19 4.93 1.68 -6.06
C ILE A 19 3.51 1.15 -5.90
N TYR A 20 3.02 0.31 -6.81
CA TYR A 20 1.70 -0.29 -6.72
C TYR A 20 1.51 -1.09 -5.42
N LEU A 21 2.50 -1.91 -5.05
CA LEU A 21 2.46 -2.70 -3.82
C LEU A 21 2.47 -1.82 -2.58
N LEU A 22 3.28 -0.77 -2.55
CA LEU A 22 3.35 0.19 -1.45
C LEU A 22 2.01 0.90 -1.25
N THR A 23 1.43 1.48 -2.30
CA THR A 23 0.11 2.12 -2.25
C THR A 23 -0.99 1.14 -1.83
N ARG A 24 -0.90 -0.12 -2.28
CA ARG A 24 -1.85 -1.17 -1.87
C ARG A 24 -1.74 -1.53 -0.38
N ILE A 25 -0.52 -1.60 0.15
CA ILE A 25 -0.28 -1.90 1.57
C ILE A 25 -0.75 -0.73 2.44
N GLU A 26 -0.50 0.51 2.04
CA GLU A 26 -0.96 1.72 2.72
C GLU A 26 -2.48 1.70 2.92
N GLY A 27 -3.25 1.43 1.86
CA GLY A 27 -4.71 1.30 1.99
C GLY A 27 -5.17 0.16 2.89
N LYS A 28 -4.42 -0.94 2.98
CA LYS A 28 -4.72 -2.03 3.94
C LYS A 28 -4.44 -1.62 5.39
N MET A 29 -3.36 -0.90 5.63
CA MET A 29 -3.00 -0.38 6.96
C MET A 29 -4.05 0.61 7.46
N GLU A 30 -4.51 1.53 6.61
CA GLU A 30 -5.58 2.48 6.94
C GLU A 30 -6.88 1.74 7.33
N ASN A 31 -7.28 0.74 6.55
CA ASN A 31 -8.46 -0.08 6.85
C ASN A 31 -8.33 -0.85 8.16
N LEU A 32 -7.13 -1.33 8.49
CA LEU A 32 -6.87 -1.99 9.77
C LEU A 32 -7.04 -1.02 10.94
N THR A 33 -6.44 0.17 10.84
CA THR A 33 -6.60 1.24 11.83
C THR A 33 -8.06 1.62 12.04
N MET A 34 -8.81 1.80 10.95
CA MET A 34 -10.26 2.07 11.03
C MET A 34 -11.02 0.93 11.72
N SER A 35 -10.66 -0.32 11.44
CA SER A 35 -11.31 -1.49 12.04
C SER A 35 -11.05 -1.58 13.54
N ILE A 36 -9.82 -1.30 13.99
CA ILE A 36 -9.44 -1.25 15.40
C ILE A 36 -10.22 -0.13 16.12
N ASN A 37 -10.27 1.08 15.54
CA ASN A 37 -10.99 2.20 16.13
C ASN A 37 -12.49 1.90 16.25
N LYS A 38 -13.10 1.33 15.19
CA LYS A 38 -14.51 0.92 15.22
C LYS A 38 -14.79 -0.11 16.31
N LEU A 39 -13.89 -1.09 16.48
CA LEU A 39 -14.01 -2.09 17.54
C LEU A 39 -13.91 -1.44 18.92
N SER A 40 -12.92 -0.58 19.15
CA SER A 40 -12.77 0.14 20.43
C SER A 40 -14.02 0.95 20.78
N SER A 41 -14.53 1.74 19.83
CA SER A 41 -15.75 2.53 20.04
C SER A 41 -17.00 1.65 20.23
N ALA A 42 -17.07 0.47 19.62
CA ALA A 42 -18.18 -0.45 19.84
C ALA A 42 -18.15 -1.03 21.26
N LEU A 43 -16.97 -1.34 21.79
CA LEU A 43 -16.80 -1.81 23.16
C LEU A 43 -17.17 -0.72 24.17
N GLU A 44 -16.69 0.52 23.98
CA GLU A 44 -17.04 1.66 24.84
C GLU A 44 -18.54 1.94 24.90
N LYS A 45 -19.26 1.83 23.78
CA LYS A 45 -20.72 2.05 23.74
C LYS A 45 -21.54 0.93 24.38
N SER A 46 -20.91 -0.23 24.64
CA SER A 46 -21.57 -1.41 25.21
C SER A 46 -21.41 -1.55 26.72
N SER A 47 -20.61 -0.68 27.35
CA SER A 47 -20.51 -0.49 28.81
C SER A 47 -21.37 0.70 29.25
#